data_AF-A0A9Q0S731-F1
#
_entry.id   AF-A0A9Q0S731-F1
#
_cell.length_a   1.000
_cell.length_b   1.000
_cell.length_c   1.000
_cell.angle_alpha   90.00
_cell.angle_beta   90.00
_cell.angle_gamma   90.00
#
_symmetry.space_group_name_H-M   'P 1'
#
loop_
_entity.id
_entity.type
_entity.pdbx_description
1 polymer ?
#
loop_
_entity_poly.entity_id
_entity_poly.type
_entity_poly.pdbx_seq_one_letter_code
_entity_poly.pdbx_strand_id
1 'polypeptide(L)'
;MELELIVRSLPDAYVERTLQFTTKFLNTSHHIEFYVNWSNSILTFHGPKNILSQQSLTQVILAMSNEVVDERNAEESDDENLLQPVKNGGVDSEDEEMAEASADTDDTDDDE
;
A
#
# COMPACT_ATOMS: atom_id res chain seq x y z
N MET A 1 -2.24 26.42 24.02
CA MET A 1 -1.73 27.69 24.57
C MET A 1 -0.29 27.99 24.14
N GLU A 2 0.61 27.01 24.00
CA GLU A 2 1.95 27.23 23.42
C GLU A 2 1.98 27.10 21.88
N LEU A 3 1.34 26.06 21.33
CA LEU A 3 1.27 25.82 19.89
C LEU A 3 0.72 27.02 19.11
N GLU A 4 -0.38 27.60 19.56
CA GLU A 4 -0.99 28.77 18.89
C GLU A 4 -0.05 29.98 18.89
N LEU A 5 0.72 30.19 19.95
CA LEU A 5 1.71 31.25 20.01
C LEU A 5 2.80 31.02 18.96
N ILE A 6 3.30 29.79 18.87
CA ILE A 6 4.29 29.39 17.86
C ILE A 6 3.74 29.64 16.45
N VAL A 7 2.54 29.13 16.16
CA VAL A 7 1.90 29.30 14.85
C VAL A 7 1.68 30.77 14.50
N ARG A 8 1.24 31.61 15.45
CA ARG A 8 1.04 33.05 15.22
C ARG A 8 2.36 33.80 15.03
N SER A 9 3.43 33.33 15.67
CA SER A 9 4.78 33.90 15.51
C SER A 9 5.51 33.44 14.25
N LEU A 10 4.97 32.41 13.57
CA LEU A 10 5.59 31.84 12.38
C LEU A 10 5.59 32.87 11.23
N PRO A 11 6.75 33.22 10.67
CA PRO A 11 6.80 34.12 9.53
C PRO A 11 6.09 33.51 8.32
N ASP A 12 5.37 34.33 7.56
CA ASP A 12 4.53 33.88 6.44
C ASP A 12 5.31 33.01 5.42
N ALA A 13 6.60 33.29 5.22
CA ALA A 13 7.51 32.52 4.34
C ALA A 13 7.69 31.04 4.75
N TYR A 14 7.42 30.69 6.01
CA TYR A 14 7.56 29.32 6.53
C TYR A 14 6.23 28.61 6.70
N VAL A 15 5.11 29.33 6.65
CA VAL A 15 3.78 28.78 6.93
C VAL A 15 3.45 27.63 5.98
N GLU A 16 3.61 27.85 4.67
CA GLU A 16 3.33 26.86 3.64
C GLU A 16 4.17 25.58 3.84
N ARG A 17 5.49 25.73 4.01
CA ARG A 17 6.39 24.59 4.20
C ARG A 17 6.09 23.83 5.48
N THR A 18 5.68 24.52 6.54
CA THR A 18 5.31 23.90 7.81
C THR A 18 4.02 23.09 7.65
N LEU A 19 3.02 23.63 6.95
CA LEU A 19 1.78 22.89 6.65
C LEU A 19 2.05 21.65 5.79
N GLN A 20 2.89 21.75 4.77
CA GLN A 20 3.29 20.62 3.94
C GLN A 20 3.98 19.54 4.78
N PHE A 21 4.88 19.94 5.68
CA PHE A 21 5.54 19.04 6.61
C PHE A 21 4.54 18.33 7.51
N THR A 22 3.64 19.06 8.18
CA THR A 22 2.68 18.47 9.11
C THR A 22 1.70 17.54 8.39
N THR A 23 1.28 17.92 7.17
CA THR A 23 0.40 17.11 6.32
C THR A 23 1.06 15.79 5.90
N LYS A 24 2.35 15.81 5.53
CA LYS A 24 3.10 14.60 5.15
C LYS A 24 3.12 13.53 6.24
N PHE A 25 3.19 13.94 7.50
CA PHE A 25 3.30 13.02 8.64
C PHE A 25 1.96 12.68 9.31
N LEU A 26 0.87 13.31 8.86
CA LEU A 26 -0.44 13.20 9.49
C LEU A 26 -0.96 11.75 9.53
N ASN A 27 -0.71 10.96 8.47
CA ASN A 27 -1.17 9.57 8.35
C ASN A 27 -0.06 8.52 8.45
N THR A 28 1.20 8.94 8.54
CA THR A 28 2.36 8.03 8.54
C THR A 28 3.05 7.95 9.90
N SER A 29 2.77 8.88 10.82
CA SER A 29 3.34 8.89 12.16
C SER A 29 2.40 8.34 13.22
N HIS A 30 2.97 7.76 14.28
CA HIS A 30 2.22 7.39 15.49
C HIS A 30 1.65 8.60 16.26
N HIS A 31 2.11 9.82 15.97
CA HIS A 31 1.68 11.05 16.64
C HIS A 31 0.62 11.83 15.86
N ILE A 32 -0.43 11.15 15.38
CA ILE A 32 -1.48 11.75 14.52
C ILE A 32 -2.08 13.01 15.16
N GLU A 33 -2.44 12.94 16.44
CA GLU A 33 -3.04 14.07 17.18
C GLU A 33 -2.15 15.32 17.14
N PHE A 34 -0.83 15.14 17.23
CA PHE A 34 0.13 16.24 17.13
C PHE A 34 0.05 16.91 15.75
N TYR A 35 0.14 16.13 14.67
CA TYR A 35 0.12 16.68 13.31
C TYR A 35 -1.24 17.27 12.93
N VAL A 36 -2.34 16.68 13.39
CA VAL A 36 -3.69 17.24 13.23
C VAL A 36 -3.80 18.58 13.95
N ASN A 37 -3.36 18.67 15.21
CA ASN A 37 -3.40 19.92 15.96
C ASN A 37 -2.55 21.02 15.33
N TRP A 38 -1.36 20.68 14.83
CA TRP A 38 -0.51 21.61 14.08
C TRP A 38 -1.18 22.11 12.80
N SER A 39 -1.66 21.19 11.95
CA SER A 39 -2.32 21.54 10.70
C SER A 39 -3.57 22.39 10.94
N ASN A 40 -4.41 22.02 11.92
CA ASN A 40 -5.60 22.80 12.31
C ASN A 40 -5.25 24.20 12.80
N SER A 41 -4.21 24.33 13.64
CA SER A 41 -3.78 25.64 14.13
C SER A 41 -3.26 26.52 12.99
N ILE A 42 -2.45 25.97 12.08
CA ILE A 42 -1.96 26.70 10.91
C ILE A 42 -3.10 27.15 10.01
N LEU A 43 -4.04 26.27 9.68
CA LEU A 43 -5.20 26.59 8.85
C LEU A 43 -6.09 27.66 9.51
N THR A 44 -6.28 27.61 10.82
CA THR A 44 -7.10 28.57 11.55
C THR A 44 -6.50 29.99 11.52
N PHE A 45 -5.19 30.12 11.76
CA PHE A 45 -4.55 31.44 11.85
C PHE A 45 -4.09 32.00 10.51
N HIS A 46 -3.65 31.15 9.58
CA HIS A 46 -3.04 31.59 8.33
C HIS A 46 -3.88 31.27 7.09
N GLY A 47 -4.88 30.40 7.19
CA GLY A 47 -5.82 30.11 6.09
C GLY A 47 -6.48 31.37 5.51
N PRO A 48 -7.03 32.28 6.33
CA PRO A 48 -7.66 33.50 5.84
C PRO A 48 -6.72 34.48 5.13
N LYS A 49 -5.39 34.33 5.30
CA LYS A 49 -4.39 35.23 4.68
C LYS A 49 -4.12 34.89 3.21
N ASN A 50 -4.63 33.77 2.70
CA ASN A 50 -4.42 33.31 1.33
C ASN A 50 -2.93 33.15 0.94
N ILE A 51 -2.09 32.79 1.92
CA ILE A 51 -0.65 32.51 1.74
C ILE A 51 -0.36 31.02 1.53
N LEU A 52 -1.39 30.19 1.66
CA LEU A 52 -1.32 28.75 1.46
C LEU A 52 -1.71 28.43 0.02
N SER A 53 -0.96 27.52 -0.62
CA SER A 53 -1.31 27.12 -1.99
C SER A 53 -2.56 26.25 -2.02
N GLN A 54 -3.34 26.36 -3.10
CA GLN A 54 -4.49 25.46 -3.32
C GLN A 54 -4.08 23.99 -3.26
N GLN A 55 -2.90 23.64 -3.78
CA GLN A 55 -2.38 22.28 -3.71
C GLN A 55 -2.19 21.81 -2.26
N SER A 56 -1.57 22.62 -1.39
CA SER A 56 -1.39 22.27 0.02
C SER A 56 -2.70 22.17 0.78
N LEU A 57 -3.67 23.03 0.47
CA LEU A 57 -5.03 22.96 1.02
C LEU A 57 -5.74 21.66 0.61
N THR A 58 -5.63 21.26 -0.66
CA THR A 58 -6.18 19.98 -1.12
C THR A 58 -5.50 18.80 -0.43
N GLN A 59 -4.16 18.82 -0.31
CA GLN A 59 -3.44 17.73 0.34
C GLN A 59 -3.82 17.57 1.81
N VAL A 60 -3.95 18.67 2.56
CA VAL A 60 -4.34 18.57 3.98
C VAL A 60 -5.78 18.09 4.14
N ILE A 61 -6.70 18.49 3.26
CA ILE A 61 -8.08 17.97 3.24
C ILE A 61 -8.06 16.46 3.00
N LEU A 62 -7.36 15.99 1.96
CA LEU A 62 -7.27 14.56 1.66
C LEU A 62 -6.65 13.77 2.82
N ALA A 63 -5.56 14.29 3.40
CA ALA A 63 -4.90 13.66 4.53
C ALA A 63 -5.80 13.59 5.78
N MET A 64 -6.57 14.63 6.06
CA MET A 64 -7.50 14.65 7.20
C MET A 64 -8.78 13.83 6.96
N SER A 65 -9.24 13.74 5.72
CA SER A 65 -10.49 13.04 5.36
C SER A 65 -10.35 11.53 5.19
N ASN A 66 -9.13 11.02 4.97
CA ASN A 66 -8.82 9.59 4.78
C ASN A 66 -9.88 8.77 4.04
N GLU A 67 -9.79 8.73 2.70
CA GLU A 67 -9.93 7.44 2.02
C GLU A 67 -8.54 6.80 2.05
N VAL A 68 -8.35 5.87 2.99
CA VAL A 68 -7.12 5.09 3.10
C VAL A 68 -7.09 4.16 1.88
N VAL A 69 -6.37 4.53 0.82
CA VAL A 69 -5.86 3.52 -0.11
C VAL A 69 -4.72 2.84 0.64
N ASP A 70 -5.05 1.76 1.33
CA ASP A 70 -4.13 0.89 2.05
C ASP A 70 -3.12 0.29 1.07
N GLU A 71 -2.03 0.99 0.79
CA GLU A 71 -0.81 0.39 0.25
C GLU A 71 0.08 -0.19 1.39
N ARG A 72 -0.44 -0.27 2.62
CA ARG A 72 0.29 -0.79 3.80
C ARG A 72 0.18 -2.31 4.02
N ASN A 73 -0.26 -3.08 3.02
CA ASN A 73 -0.30 -4.55 3.05
C ASN A 73 0.77 -5.23 2.17
N ALA A 74 1.75 -4.50 1.63
CA ALA A 74 2.74 -5.07 0.71
C ALA A 74 4.06 -5.53 1.37
N GLU A 75 4.20 -5.48 2.70
CA GLU A 75 5.44 -5.87 3.38
C GLU A 75 5.17 -6.87 4.53
N GLU A 76 4.64 -8.05 4.23
CA GLU A 76 4.84 -9.25 5.07
C GLU A 76 4.45 -10.55 4.32
N SER A 77 5.46 -11.26 3.76
CA SER A 77 5.53 -12.74 3.61
C SER A 77 6.58 -13.18 2.58
N ASP A 78 7.87 -12.92 2.85
CA ASP A 78 8.99 -13.55 2.12
C ASP A 78 9.58 -14.75 2.91
N ASP A 79 8.72 -15.59 3.52
CA ASP A 79 9.19 -16.72 4.35
C ASP A 79 8.37 -18.03 4.19
N GLU A 80 7.85 -18.29 2.99
CA GLU A 80 7.20 -19.57 2.66
C GLU A 80 7.87 -20.23 1.43
N ASN A 81 9.20 -20.40 1.46
CA ASN A 81 9.86 -21.38 0.56
C ASN A 81 11.20 -21.91 1.07
N LEU A 82 11.25 -22.39 2.32
CA LEU A 82 12.43 -23.10 2.85
C LEU A 82 12.21 -24.60 3.03
N LEU A 83 11.38 -25.24 2.20
CA LEU A 83 11.32 -26.69 2.09
C LEU A 83 11.27 -27.10 0.61
N GLN A 84 12.46 -27.15 -0.01
CA GLN A 84 12.60 -27.90 -1.25
C GLN A 84 12.34 -29.39 -0.97
N PRO A 85 11.57 -30.10 -1.82
CA PRO A 85 11.45 -31.55 -1.69
C PRO A 85 12.80 -32.19 -1.97
N VAL A 86 13.33 -32.89 -0.97
CA VAL A 86 14.49 -33.79 -1.12
C VAL A 86 14.12 -34.83 -2.17
N LYS A 87 14.67 -34.70 -3.37
CA LYS A 87 14.75 -35.81 -4.32
C LYS A 87 15.85 -36.75 -3.84
N ASN A 88 15.46 -37.94 -3.42
CA ASN A 88 16.22 -39.20 -3.33
C ASN A 88 15.22 -40.24 -2.77
N GLY A 89 14.93 -41.40 -3.33
CA GLY A 89 15.48 -42.20 -4.41
C GLY A 89 15.21 -43.66 -4.06
N GLY A 90 14.47 -44.38 -4.91
CA GLY A 90 14.37 -45.85 -4.95
C GLY A 90 13.54 -46.56 -3.86
N VAL A 91 12.54 -47.34 -4.27
CA VAL A 91 12.56 -48.82 -4.29
C VAL A 91 11.17 -49.32 -4.73
N ASP A 92 11.24 -50.31 -5.63
CA ASP A 92 10.20 -51.03 -6.35
C ASP A 92 9.14 -51.71 -5.48
N SER A 93 7.94 -51.91 -6.03
CA SER A 93 7.38 -53.28 -6.25
C SER A 93 6.04 -53.24 -6.98
N GLU A 94 5.90 -54.22 -7.87
CA GLU A 94 4.96 -54.47 -8.95
C GLU A 94 3.54 -54.93 -8.52
N ASP A 95 2.73 -55.23 -9.55
CA ASP A 95 1.52 -56.06 -9.62
C ASP A 95 0.16 -55.31 -9.53
N GLU A 96 -0.85 -55.52 -10.40
CA GLU A 96 -1.06 -56.50 -11.48
C GLU A 96 -2.23 -56.02 -12.39
N GLU A 97 -2.29 -56.60 -13.58
CA GLU A 97 -3.15 -56.33 -14.74
C GLU A 97 -4.69 -56.37 -14.52
N MET A 98 -5.45 -55.77 -15.45
CA MET A 98 -6.35 -56.52 -16.35
C MET A 98 -6.91 -55.61 -17.45
N ALA A 99 -6.86 -56.13 -18.67
CA ALA A 99 -7.25 -55.51 -19.93
C ALA A 99 -8.77 -55.55 -20.17
N GLU A 100 -9.27 -54.58 -20.93
CA GLU A 100 -10.29 -54.84 -21.95
C GLU A 100 -10.21 -53.83 -23.09
N ALA A 101 -9.92 -54.36 -24.28
CA ALA A 101 -9.97 -53.67 -25.55
C ALA A 101 -11.38 -53.78 -26.13
N SER A 102 -11.84 -52.71 -26.78
CA SER A 102 -12.69 -52.85 -27.95
C SER A 102 -12.29 -51.80 -28.97
N ALA A 103 -11.79 -52.31 -30.09
CA ALA A 103 -11.52 -51.59 -31.32
C ALA A 103 -12.79 -50.96 -31.87
N ASP A 104 -12.65 -49.78 -32.47
CA ASP A 104 -13.33 -49.55 -33.75
C ASP A 104 -12.33 -48.88 -34.69
N THR A 105 -12.00 -49.62 -35.73
CA THR A 105 -11.18 -49.27 -36.87
C THR A 105 -12.02 -48.44 -37.82
N ASP A 106 -11.50 -47.32 -38.32
CA ASP A 106 -11.83 -46.91 -39.68
C ASP A 106 -10.54 -46.44 -40.34
N ASP A 107 -10.13 -47.24 -41.31
CA ASP A 107 -8.92 -47.14 -42.11
C ASP A 107 -9.01 -45.92 -43.07
N THR A 108 -7.91 -45.17 -43.15
CA THR A 108 -7.08 -44.94 -44.35
C THR A 108 -7.66 -45.43 -45.70
N ASP A 109 -7.52 -44.82 -46.88
CA ASP A 109 -6.58 -43.86 -47.48
C ASP A 109 -7.19 -43.39 -48.83
N ASP A 110 -6.62 -42.33 -49.42
CA ASP A 110 -6.19 -42.25 -50.84
C ASP A 110 -6.03 -40.76 -51.19
N ASP A 111 -4.81 -40.19 -51.16
CA ASP A 111 -3.70 -40.25 -52.13
C ASP A 111 -3.88 -39.38 -53.40
N GLU A 112 -2.78 -38.66 -53.67
CA GLU A 112 -2.36 -37.84 -54.84
C GLU A 112 -2.94 -36.44 -55.09
#